data_AF-A0A8T2ST26-F1
#
_entry.id   AF-A0A8T2ST26-F1
#
_cell.length_a   1.000
_cell.length_b   1.000
_cell.length_c   1.000
_cell.angle_alpha   90.00
_cell.angle_beta   90.00
_cell.angle_gamma   90.00
#
_symmetry.space_group_name_H-M   'P 1'
#
loop_
_entity.id
_entity.type
_entity.pdbx_description
1 polymer ?
#
loop_
_entity_poly.entity_id
_entity_poly.type
_entity_poly.pdbx_seq_one_letter_code
_entity_poly.pdbx_strand_id
1 'polypeptide(L)'
;MVCEYGEDDDDLIVVHDALGFGECHLALAIPTSGIFENISSVSELAAMKHWSPERPLRIVTGYTHLGKKFVDKIGLKHVRLLTADGALEAAPAMGTADAILDLVSSGTTLRENSLKEIEGGTVLQSQGVLVASKRSLLLRETALDKTHEILERLEAHLRAKNQFTVTANMRGNSKDEVAERILLNTEFHGLQGPTICPVFSKMNGSVLENYYAIIICVTKHRLYDAVKQLRKIGGSGVLVSPLTYIFDEEPPRWRMLLDKLNQ
;
A
#
# COMPACT_ATOMS: atom_id res chain seq x y z
N MET A 1 -11.65 1.18 -10.61
CA MET A 1 -13.05 1.46 -10.16
C MET A 1 -13.31 2.93 -10.03
N VAL A 2 -12.69 3.64 -9.07
CA VAL A 2 -12.88 5.09 -8.89
C VAL A 2 -12.63 5.87 -10.19
N CYS A 3 -11.49 5.67 -10.85
CA CYS A 3 -11.18 6.36 -12.11
C CYS A 3 -11.97 5.86 -13.33
N GLU A 4 -12.51 4.63 -13.26
CA GLU A 4 -13.28 4.05 -14.38
C GLU A 4 -14.71 4.60 -14.38
N TYR A 5 -15.39 4.52 -13.23
CA TYR A 5 -16.81 4.89 -13.09
C TYR A 5 -17.03 6.31 -12.57
N GLY A 6 -16.04 6.87 -11.88
CA GLY A 6 -16.12 8.24 -11.38
C GLY A 6 -15.85 9.29 -12.45
N GLU A 7 -15.22 8.92 -13.58
CA GLU A 7 -15.02 9.80 -14.75
C GLU A 7 -14.46 11.21 -14.45
N ASP A 8 -13.62 11.35 -13.42
CA ASP A 8 -13.11 12.65 -12.92
C ASP A 8 -14.21 13.58 -12.35
N ASP A 9 -15.30 13.02 -11.81
CA ASP A 9 -16.34 13.77 -11.08
C ASP A 9 -15.75 14.45 -9.84
N ASP A 10 -15.83 15.78 -9.82
CA ASP A 10 -15.37 16.64 -8.72
C ASP A 10 -16.12 16.37 -7.40
N ASP A 11 -17.29 15.72 -7.43
CA ASP A 11 -17.97 15.28 -6.21
C ASP A 11 -17.23 14.13 -5.52
N LEU A 12 -16.40 13.35 -6.23
CA LEU A 12 -15.76 12.17 -5.66
C LEU A 12 -14.35 12.50 -5.15
N ILE A 13 -14.21 12.59 -3.82
CA ILE A 13 -12.94 12.93 -3.17
C ILE A 13 -12.29 11.66 -2.63
N VAL A 14 -11.04 11.43 -3.01
CA VAL A 14 -10.16 10.45 -2.36
C VAL A 14 -9.67 11.02 -1.02
N VAL A 15 -10.16 10.44 0.07
CA VAL A 15 -9.81 10.79 1.46
C VAL A 15 -8.52 10.10 1.88
N HIS A 16 -8.37 8.82 1.52
CA HIS A 16 -7.16 8.04 1.74
C HIS A 16 -6.80 7.26 0.48
N ASP A 17 -5.64 7.51 -0.11
CA ASP A 17 -5.23 6.93 -1.40
C ASP A 17 -4.47 5.59 -1.28
N ALA A 18 -4.09 5.18 -0.06
CA ALA A 18 -3.24 4.01 0.14
C ALA A 18 -3.55 3.14 1.35
N LEU A 19 -4.61 2.31 1.30
CA LEU A 19 -4.99 1.44 2.43
C LEU A 19 -4.10 0.20 2.59
N GLY A 20 -3.09 -0.02 1.74
CA GLY A 20 -2.11 -1.10 1.90
C GLY A 20 -2.70 -2.51 1.74
N PHE A 21 -3.71 -2.64 0.89
CA PHE A 21 -4.27 -3.91 0.42
C PHE A 21 -4.80 -3.75 -1.01
N GLY A 22 -4.98 -4.86 -1.72
CA GLY A 22 -5.53 -4.86 -3.08
C GLY A 22 -4.60 -4.21 -4.11
N GLU A 23 -3.29 -4.26 -3.87
CA GLU A 23 -2.28 -3.72 -4.77
C GLU A 23 -2.30 -4.45 -6.12
N CYS A 24 -2.51 -3.67 -7.17
CA CYS A 24 -2.49 -4.11 -8.55
C CYS A 24 -2.27 -2.89 -9.45
N HIS A 25 -2.00 -3.14 -10.72
CA HIS A 25 -1.92 -2.08 -11.71
C HIS A 25 -2.66 -2.49 -12.97
N LEU A 26 -3.33 -1.53 -13.59
CA LEU A 26 -3.99 -1.74 -14.87
C LEU A 26 -2.92 -1.62 -15.96
N ALA A 27 -2.70 -2.68 -16.75
CA ALA A 27 -1.65 -2.70 -17.76
C ALA A 27 -2.10 -3.34 -19.07
N LEU A 28 -1.53 -2.83 -20.16
CA LEU A 28 -1.59 -3.43 -21.48
C LEU A 28 -0.64 -4.64 -21.54
N ALA A 29 -1.20 -5.80 -21.86
CA ALA A 29 -0.45 -7.02 -22.07
C ALA A 29 -0.66 -7.56 -23.50
N ILE A 30 0.45 -8.02 -24.10
CA ILE A 30 0.50 -8.55 -25.46
C ILE A 30 1.07 -9.98 -25.45
N PRO A 31 0.78 -10.80 -26.47
CA PRO A 31 1.41 -12.12 -26.62
C PRO A 31 2.95 -12.07 -26.57
N THR A 32 3.56 -13.10 -25.99
CA THR A 32 5.02 -13.23 -25.93
C THR A 32 5.64 -13.65 -27.26
N SER A 33 4.86 -14.22 -28.17
CA SER A 33 5.31 -14.80 -29.44
C SER A 33 4.61 -14.19 -30.65
N GLY A 34 5.06 -14.56 -31.85
CA GLY A 34 4.48 -14.10 -33.11
C GLY A 34 4.87 -12.65 -33.43
N ILE A 35 3.92 -11.86 -33.92
CA ILE A 35 4.19 -10.45 -34.33
C ILE A 35 4.62 -9.54 -33.17
N PHE A 36 4.45 -10.00 -31.93
CA PHE A 36 4.76 -9.27 -30.70
C PHE A 36 6.07 -9.71 -30.02
N GLU A 37 6.77 -10.71 -30.56
CA GLU A 37 7.97 -11.29 -29.95
C GLU A 37 9.04 -10.24 -29.66
N ASN A 38 9.31 -9.37 -30.63
CA ASN A 38 10.30 -8.28 -30.53
C ASN A 38 9.70 -6.94 -30.05
N ILE A 39 8.45 -6.93 -29.58
CA ILE A 39 7.80 -5.72 -29.05
C ILE A 39 7.96 -5.68 -27.54
N SER A 40 8.52 -4.59 -27.04
CA SER A 40 8.86 -4.38 -25.64
C SER A 40 8.32 -3.07 -25.08
N SER A 41 7.90 -2.13 -25.93
CA SER A 41 7.33 -0.84 -25.52
C SER A 41 6.05 -0.48 -26.28
N VAL A 42 5.25 0.42 -25.70
CA VAL A 42 4.06 0.98 -26.36
C VAL A 42 4.43 1.74 -27.64
N SER A 43 5.59 2.41 -27.66
CA SER A 43 6.09 3.11 -28.85
C SER A 43 6.37 2.15 -30.01
N GLU A 44 6.96 0.99 -29.72
CA GLU A 44 7.19 -0.07 -30.71
C GLU A 44 5.87 -0.66 -31.22
N LEU A 45 4.92 -0.92 -30.31
CA LEU A 45 3.57 -1.37 -30.66
C LEU A 45 2.86 -0.37 -31.59
N ALA A 46 3.00 0.93 -31.32
CA ALA A 46 2.42 2.00 -32.14
C ALA A 46 3.08 2.14 -33.51
N ALA A 47 4.37 1.84 -33.62
CA ALA A 47 5.12 1.88 -34.87
C ALA A 47 4.83 0.69 -35.81
N MET A 48 4.11 -0.33 -35.35
CA MET A 48 3.75 -1.49 -36.17
C MET A 48 2.83 -1.08 -37.33
N LYS A 49 3.28 -1.36 -38.56
CA LYS A 49 2.50 -1.15 -39.80
C LYS A 49 1.34 -2.13 -40.00
N HIS A 50 1.08 -2.99 -39.01
CA HIS A 50 0.04 -4.02 -39.06
C HIS A 50 -1.37 -3.46 -38.86
N TRP A 51 -1.48 -2.27 -38.26
CA TRP A 51 -2.74 -1.67 -37.87
C TRP A 51 -3.21 -0.66 -38.92
N SER A 52 -4.43 -0.83 -39.41
CA SER A 52 -5.08 0.06 -40.37
C SER A 52 -6.54 0.29 -39.98
N PRO A 53 -7.29 1.21 -40.62
CA PRO A 53 -8.72 1.35 -40.41
C PRO A 53 -9.50 0.03 -40.64
N GLU A 54 -9.07 -0.79 -41.59
CA GLU A 54 -9.69 -2.08 -41.92
C GLU A 54 -9.27 -3.20 -40.96
N ARG A 55 -8.08 -3.09 -40.34
CA ARG A 55 -7.55 -4.03 -39.35
C ARG A 55 -7.02 -3.28 -38.13
N PRO A 56 -7.88 -2.78 -37.25
CA PRO A 56 -7.45 -2.12 -36.02
C PRO A 56 -6.87 -3.14 -35.04
N LEU A 57 -5.96 -2.69 -34.18
CA LEU A 57 -5.51 -3.45 -33.01
C LEU A 57 -6.72 -3.66 -32.08
N ARG A 58 -7.08 -4.92 -31.84
CA ARG A 58 -8.20 -5.26 -30.95
C ARG A 58 -7.68 -5.45 -29.54
N ILE A 59 -8.11 -4.60 -28.62
CA ILE A 59 -7.77 -4.70 -27.20
C ILE A 59 -9.04 -5.07 -26.44
N VAL A 60 -9.03 -6.20 -25.74
CA VAL A 60 -10.13 -6.55 -24.84
C VAL A 60 -9.91 -5.98 -23.45
N THR A 61 -10.93 -5.38 -22.86
CA THR A 61 -10.87 -4.81 -21.51
C THR A 61 -12.25 -4.70 -20.86
N GLY A 62 -12.28 -4.84 -19.53
CA GLY A 62 -13.42 -4.41 -18.72
C GLY A 62 -13.41 -2.91 -18.39
N TYR A 63 -12.36 -2.18 -18.75
CA TYR A 63 -12.12 -0.78 -18.40
C TYR A 63 -12.21 0.12 -19.65
N THR A 64 -13.44 0.33 -20.13
CA THR A 64 -13.70 1.05 -21.38
C THR A 64 -13.29 2.53 -21.33
N HIS A 65 -13.56 3.22 -20.22
CA HIS A 65 -13.26 4.64 -20.08
C HIS A 65 -11.75 4.87 -19.95
N LEU A 66 -11.09 4.14 -19.04
CA LEU A 66 -9.64 4.21 -18.87
C LEU A 66 -8.89 3.70 -20.10
N GLY A 67 -9.36 2.63 -20.74
CA GLY A 67 -8.77 2.11 -21.96
C GLY A 67 -8.78 3.13 -23.10
N LYS A 68 -9.89 3.86 -23.26
CA LYS A 68 -9.99 4.93 -24.27
C LYS A 68 -9.03 6.07 -23.96
N LYS A 69 -9.03 6.58 -22.72
CA LYS A 69 -8.09 7.64 -22.28
C LYS A 69 -6.63 7.22 -22.47
N PHE A 70 -6.30 5.97 -22.18
CA PHE A 70 -4.95 5.45 -22.33
C PHE A 70 -4.52 5.40 -23.79
N VAL A 71 -5.34 4.83 -24.67
CA VAL A 71 -5.10 4.75 -26.12
C VAL A 71 -4.93 6.12 -26.75
N ASP A 72 -5.79 7.08 -26.39
CA ASP A 72 -5.72 8.46 -26.87
C ASP A 72 -4.40 9.13 -26.41
N LYS A 73 -4.01 8.92 -25.14
CA LYS A 73 -2.78 9.47 -24.55
C LYS A 73 -1.51 8.96 -25.23
N ILE A 74 -1.45 7.68 -25.59
CA ILE A 74 -0.27 7.07 -26.22
C ILE A 74 -0.25 7.23 -27.76
N GLY A 75 -1.30 7.81 -28.35
CA GLY A 75 -1.34 8.15 -29.77
C GLY A 75 -1.54 6.97 -30.71
N LEU A 76 -2.13 5.86 -30.24
CA LEU A 76 -2.45 4.70 -31.08
C LEU A 76 -3.66 5.00 -31.97
N LYS A 77 -3.45 5.16 -33.28
CA LYS A 77 -4.48 5.64 -34.23
C LYS A 77 -5.53 4.61 -34.65
N HIS A 78 -5.18 3.32 -34.65
CA HIS A 78 -6.04 2.24 -35.18
C HIS A 78 -6.28 1.19 -34.11
N VAL A 79 -7.11 1.52 -33.13
CA VAL A 79 -7.45 0.65 -32.01
C VAL A 79 -8.95 0.45 -31.93
N ARG A 80 -9.37 -0.78 -31.65
CA ARG A 80 -10.74 -1.14 -31.32
C ARG A 80 -10.76 -1.75 -29.92
N LEU A 81 -11.39 -1.05 -28.98
CA LEU A 81 -11.67 -1.62 -27.66
C LEU A 81 -12.85 -2.58 -27.76
N LEU A 82 -12.69 -3.76 -27.20
CA LEU A 82 -13.70 -4.81 -27.11
C LEU A 82 -13.97 -5.11 -25.63
N THR A 83 -15.21 -5.44 -25.31
CA THR A 83 -15.59 -6.00 -24.02
C THR A 83 -15.78 -7.50 -24.19
N ALA A 84 -15.35 -8.30 -23.21
CA ALA A 84 -15.62 -9.73 -23.19
C ALA A 84 -16.20 -10.15 -21.85
N ASP A 85 -17.16 -11.06 -21.89
CA ASP A 85 -17.67 -11.76 -20.73
C ASP A 85 -16.83 -13.03 -20.50
N GLY A 86 -16.13 -13.13 -19.38
CA GLY A 86 -15.31 -14.30 -19.02
C GLY A 86 -13.82 -14.02 -18.87
N ALA A 87 -12.98 -15.03 -19.15
CA ALA A 87 -11.52 -14.93 -19.03
C ALA A 87 -10.94 -14.08 -20.17
N LEU A 88 -10.64 -12.81 -19.88
CA LEU A 88 -10.07 -11.87 -20.86
C LEU A 88 -8.72 -12.38 -21.39
N GLU A 89 -7.95 -13.09 -20.57
CA GLU A 89 -6.58 -13.52 -20.86
C GLU A 89 -6.52 -14.58 -21.96
N ALA A 90 -7.62 -15.31 -22.20
CA ALA A 90 -7.72 -16.28 -23.28
C ALA A 90 -8.02 -15.64 -24.65
N ALA A 91 -8.48 -14.38 -24.69
CA ALA A 91 -8.93 -13.73 -25.92
C ALA A 91 -7.85 -13.64 -27.01
N PRO A 92 -6.56 -13.34 -26.69
CA PRO A 92 -5.50 -13.38 -27.69
C PRO A 92 -5.27 -14.78 -28.28
N ALA A 93 -5.26 -15.82 -27.43
CA ALA A 93 -5.07 -17.20 -27.88
C ALA A 93 -6.25 -17.71 -28.73
N MET A 94 -7.47 -17.27 -28.42
CA MET A 94 -8.68 -17.56 -29.21
C MET A 94 -8.79 -16.72 -30.50
N GLY A 95 -7.91 -15.73 -30.69
CA GLY A 95 -7.90 -14.83 -31.84
C GLY A 95 -9.04 -13.80 -31.85
N THR A 96 -9.78 -13.65 -30.75
CA THR A 96 -10.88 -12.67 -30.62
C THR A 96 -10.35 -11.26 -30.34
N ALA A 97 -9.19 -11.15 -29.70
CA ALA A 97 -8.43 -9.92 -29.51
C ALA A 97 -6.96 -10.12 -29.92
N ASP A 98 -6.21 -9.02 -30.03
CA ASP A 98 -4.77 -9.05 -30.30
C ASP A 98 -3.95 -8.74 -29.02
N ALA A 99 -4.54 -7.99 -28.09
CA ALA A 99 -3.98 -7.63 -26.79
C ALA A 99 -5.08 -7.52 -25.73
N ILE A 100 -4.68 -7.47 -24.46
CA ILE A 100 -5.61 -7.26 -23.33
C ILE A 100 -5.18 -6.04 -22.53
N LEU A 101 -6.15 -5.34 -21.93
CA LEU A 101 -5.91 -4.32 -20.93
C LEU A 101 -6.63 -4.73 -19.66
N ASP A 102 -5.87 -5.19 -18.66
CA ASP A 102 -6.43 -5.79 -17.45
C ASP A 102 -5.57 -5.54 -16.21
N LEU A 103 -6.11 -5.87 -15.03
CA LEU A 103 -5.41 -5.76 -13.76
C LEU A 103 -4.34 -6.85 -13.62
N VAL A 104 -3.14 -6.41 -13.28
CA VAL A 104 -2.01 -7.27 -12.98
C VAL A 104 -1.61 -7.08 -11.52
N SER A 105 -1.37 -8.17 -10.81
CA SER A 105 -0.82 -8.14 -9.44
C SER A 105 0.52 -8.89 -9.39
N SER A 106 0.51 -10.23 -9.35
CA SER A 106 1.74 -11.05 -9.39
C SER A 106 2.25 -11.37 -10.81
N GLY A 107 1.46 -11.05 -11.84
CA GLY A 107 1.74 -11.41 -13.24
C GLY A 107 1.64 -12.91 -13.56
N THR A 108 1.15 -13.75 -12.64
CA THR A 108 1.01 -15.20 -12.89
C THR A 108 0.04 -15.49 -14.03
N THR A 109 -1.14 -14.85 -14.02
CA THR A 109 -2.17 -15.08 -15.04
C THR A 109 -1.71 -14.71 -16.45
N LEU A 110 -0.93 -13.63 -16.59
CA LEU A 110 -0.33 -13.25 -17.87
C LEU A 110 0.64 -14.33 -18.36
N ARG A 111 1.53 -14.81 -17.49
CA ARG A 111 2.52 -15.85 -17.83
C ARG A 111 1.85 -17.16 -18.25
N GLU A 112 0.81 -17.59 -17.55
CA GLU A 112 0.07 -18.81 -17.88
C GLU A 112 -0.61 -18.74 -19.25
N ASN A 113 -0.96 -17.53 -19.70
CA ASN A 113 -1.57 -17.28 -21.01
C ASN A 113 -0.56 -16.82 -22.08
N SER A 114 0.75 -16.95 -21.82
CA SER A 114 1.82 -16.50 -22.74
C SER A 114 1.71 -15.03 -23.12
N LEU A 115 1.37 -14.18 -22.16
CA LEU A 115 1.30 -12.73 -22.29
C LEU A 115 2.45 -12.06 -21.51
N LYS A 116 2.86 -10.89 -21.98
CA LYS A 116 3.84 -10.01 -21.33
C LYS A 116 3.34 -8.58 -21.26
N GLU A 117 3.74 -7.89 -20.20
CA GLU A 117 3.61 -6.44 -20.10
C GLU A 117 4.69 -5.76 -20.96
N ILE A 118 4.43 -4.52 -21.36
CA ILE A 118 5.36 -3.70 -22.14
C ILE A 118 5.65 -2.37 -21.45
N GLU A 119 6.82 -1.81 -21.71
CA GLU A 119 7.22 -0.50 -21.20
C GLU A 119 6.24 0.59 -21.67
N GLY A 120 5.80 1.43 -20.73
CA GLY A 120 4.75 2.43 -20.96
C GLY A 120 3.34 1.84 -21.04
N GLY A 121 3.18 0.52 -20.90
CA GLY A 121 1.91 -0.19 -20.94
C GLY A 121 1.07 -0.06 -19.67
N THR A 122 1.65 0.40 -18.56
CA THR A 122 0.93 0.62 -17.30
C THR A 122 0.06 1.87 -17.39
N VAL A 123 -1.25 1.70 -17.22
CA VAL A 123 -2.24 2.78 -17.25
C VAL A 123 -2.31 3.50 -15.91
N LEU A 124 -2.43 2.75 -14.82
CA LEU A 124 -2.44 3.28 -13.45
C LEU A 124 -2.01 2.24 -12.43
N GLN A 125 -1.51 2.72 -11.30
CA GLN A 125 -1.32 1.95 -10.07
C GLN A 125 -2.61 2.02 -9.24
N SER A 126 -3.00 0.90 -8.64
CA SER A 126 -4.26 0.75 -7.91
C SER A 126 -4.06 0.04 -6.58
N GLN A 127 -4.84 0.44 -5.60
CA GLN A 127 -4.92 -0.18 -4.28
C GLN A 127 -6.26 0.15 -3.63
N GLY A 128 -6.52 -0.40 -2.44
CA GLY A 128 -7.65 0.01 -1.62
C GLY A 128 -7.57 1.50 -1.27
N VAL A 129 -8.66 2.23 -1.49
CA VAL A 129 -8.79 3.66 -1.19
C VAL A 129 -10.06 3.94 -0.38
N LEU A 130 -10.03 4.99 0.44
CA LEU A 130 -11.22 5.56 1.05
C LEU A 130 -11.65 6.78 0.22
N VAL A 131 -12.90 6.78 -0.24
CA VAL A 131 -13.51 7.88 -0.99
C VAL A 131 -14.76 8.40 -0.28
N ALA A 132 -15.08 9.67 -0.50
CA ALA A 132 -16.27 10.33 0.02
C ALA A 132 -16.87 11.29 -1.02
N SER A 133 -18.17 11.52 -0.94
CA SER A 133 -18.87 12.52 -1.76
C SER A 133 -18.73 13.91 -1.14
N LYS A 134 -18.24 14.89 -1.91
CA LYS A 134 -18.05 16.29 -1.53
C LYS A 134 -19.36 16.92 -1.05
N ARG A 135 -20.44 16.73 -1.81
CA ARG A 135 -21.79 17.18 -1.42
C ARG A 135 -22.24 16.58 -0.10
N SER A 136 -21.97 15.29 0.13
CA SER A 136 -22.33 14.64 1.39
C SER A 136 -21.54 15.21 2.57
N LEU A 137 -20.26 15.50 2.38
CA LEU A 137 -19.40 16.11 3.41
C LEU A 137 -19.84 17.53 3.77
N LEU A 138 -20.36 18.31 2.81
CA LEU A 138 -20.82 19.68 3.04
C LEU A 138 -22.25 19.78 3.57
N LEU A 139 -23.15 18.91 3.11
CA LEU A 139 -24.60 19.04 3.37
C LEU A 139 -25.09 18.18 4.54
N ARG A 140 -24.39 17.11 4.89
CA ARG A 140 -24.79 16.23 6.00
C ARG A 140 -23.96 16.53 7.23
N GLU A 141 -24.63 16.97 8.28
CA GLU A 141 -24.04 17.43 9.54
C GLU A 141 -22.99 16.47 10.13
N THR A 142 -23.24 15.16 10.08
CA THR A 142 -22.35 14.16 10.70
C THR A 142 -21.34 13.53 9.75
N ALA A 143 -21.43 13.78 8.45
CA ALA A 143 -20.60 13.07 7.47
C ALA A 143 -19.12 13.44 7.60
N LEU A 144 -18.82 14.73 7.77
CA LEU A 144 -17.45 15.22 7.89
C LEU A 144 -16.74 14.63 9.12
N ASP A 145 -17.40 14.68 10.29
CA ASP A 145 -16.85 14.15 11.54
C ASP A 145 -16.65 12.63 11.48
N LYS A 146 -17.58 11.89 10.85
CA LYS A 146 -17.44 10.44 10.69
C LYS A 146 -16.34 10.06 9.70
N THR A 147 -16.19 10.83 8.62
CA THR A 147 -15.06 10.66 7.70
C THR A 147 -13.74 10.95 8.41
N HIS A 148 -13.68 11.97 9.27
CA HIS A 148 -12.50 12.25 10.09
C HIS A 148 -12.16 11.07 11.02
N GLU A 149 -13.14 10.58 11.80
CA GLU A 149 -12.97 9.44 12.71
C GLU A 149 -12.46 8.17 11.97
N ILE A 150 -12.99 7.90 10.77
CA ILE A 150 -12.55 6.77 9.94
C ILE A 150 -11.13 6.99 9.43
N LEU A 151 -10.80 8.19 8.92
CA LEU A 151 -9.48 8.52 8.41
C LEU A 151 -8.41 8.34 9.51
N GLU A 152 -8.63 8.90 10.70
CA GLU A 152 -7.70 8.78 11.82
C GLU A 152 -7.48 7.32 12.23
N ARG A 153 -8.55 6.53 12.31
CA ARG A 153 -8.45 5.10 12.64
C ARG A 153 -7.68 4.31 11.60
N LEU A 154 -7.92 4.57 10.32
CA LEU A 154 -7.21 3.88 9.24
C LEU A 154 -5.72 4.22 9.26
N GLU A 155 -5.35 5.49 9.40
CA GLU A 155 -3.94 5.87 9.49
C GLU A 155 -3.26 5.29 10.74
N ALA A 156 -3.93 5.36 11.89
CA ALA A 156 -3.42 4.78 13.13
C ALA A 156 -3.26 3.25 13.02
N HIS A 157 -4.16 2.58 12.31
CA HIS A 157 -4.06 1.15 12.06
C HIS A 157 -2.90 0.80 11.13
N LEU A 158 -2.72 1.54 10.03
CA LEU A 158 -1.63 1.33 9.09
C LEU A 158 -0.26 1.54 9.76
N ARG A 159 -0.15 2.56 10.62
CA ARG A 159 1.04 2.80 11.46
C ARG A 159 1.30 1.63 12.40
N ALA A 160 0.26 1.13 13.08
CA ALA A 160 0.34 0.01 14.02
C ALA A 160 0.68 -1.33 13.36
N LYS A 161 0.18 -1.58 12.13
CA LYS A 161 0.32 -2.85 11.40
C LYS A 161 1.77 -3.31 11.28
N ASN A 162 2.72 -2.37 11.22
CA ASN A 162 4.15 -2.65 11.03
C ASN A 162 5.00 -2.48 12.30
N GLN A 163 4.36 -2.37 13.47
CA GLN A 163 5.03 -2.18 14.76
C GLN A 163 4.69 -3.30 15.73
N PHE A 164 5.58 -3.49 16.70
CA PHE A 164 5.35 -4.28 17.90
C PHE A 164 5.70 -3.44 19.12
N THR A 165 4.95 -3.64 20.20
CA THR A 165 5.43 -3.26 21.53
C THR A 165 6.34 -4.36 22.03
N VAL A 166 7.58 -4.00 22.37
CA VAL A 166 8.58 -4.89 22.94
C VAL A 166 8.81 -4.49 24.38
N THR A 167 8.56 -5.43 25.30
CA THR A 167 8.82 -5.25 26.72
C THR A 167 9.96 -6.16 27.15
N ALA A 168 10.94 -5.66 27.88
CA ALA A 168 12.07 -6.48 28.36
C ALA A 168 12.44 -6.14 29.81
N ASN A 169 12.82 -7.15 30.59
CA ASN A 169 13.36 -6.97 31.93
C ASN A 169 14.88 -6.83 31.87
N MET A 170 15.41 -5.81 32.52
CA MET A 170 16.84 -5.53 32.52
C MET A 170 17.32 -5.20 33.92
N ARG A 171 18.49 -5.74 34.29
CA ARG A 171 19.12 -5.40 35.57
C ARG A 171 19.77 -4.02 35.51
N GLY A 172 19.58 -3.23 36.55
CA GLY A 172 20.21 -1.92 36.73
C GLY A 172 20.07 -1.47 38.17
N ASN A 173 20.85 -0.45 38.55
CA ASN A 173 20.78 0.16 39.89
C ASN A 173 19.84 1.37 39.91
N SER A 174 19.69 2.06 38.78
CA SER A 174 18.77 3.20 38.61
C SER A 174 18.07 3.16 37.24
N LYS A 175 16.96 3.90 37.12
CA LYS A 175 16.25 4.09 35.84
C LYS A 175 17.14 4.76 34.80
N ASP A 176 17.93 5.75 35.23
CA ASP A 176 18.81 6.52 34.36
C ASP A 176 19.93 5.66 33.77
N GLU A 177 20.52 4.76 34.58
CA GLU A 177 21.54 3.81 34.10
C GLU A 177 20.96 2.89 33.02
N VAL A 178 19.73 2.38 33.21
CA VAL A 178 19.07 1.52 32.24
C VAL A 178 18.73 2.31 30.96
N ALA A 179 18.25 3.55 31.10
CA ALA A 179 17.96 4.43 29.96
C ALA A 179 19.21 4.69 29.13
N GLU A 180 20.29 5.13 29.78
CA GLU A 180 21.57 5.42 29.13
C GLU A 180 22.12 4.17 28.44
N ARG A 181 22.04 3.00 29.08
CA ARG A 181 22.52 1.76 28.46
C ARG A 181 21.74 1.40 27.19
N ILE A 182 20.41 1.61 27.14
CA ILE A 182 19.61 1.37 25.93
C ILE A 182 19.93 2.41 24.86
N LEU A 183 19.97 3.69 25.23
CA LEU A 183 20.17 4.79 24.28
C LEU A 183 21.58 4.80 23.67
N LEU A 184 22.60 4.35 24.40
CA LEU A 184 23.98 4.30 23.89
C LEU A 184 24.33 3.00 23.15
N ASN A 185 23.70 1.87 23.49
CA ASN A 185 24.13 0.55 23.00
C ASN A 185 23.13 -0.13 22.07
N THR A 186 21.97 0.49 21.82
CA THR A 186 20.97 -0.02 20.89
C THR A 186 20.57 1.06 19.91
N GLU A 187 20.13 0.65 18.72
CA GLU A 187 19.53 1.57 17.74
C GLU A 187 18.00 1.70 17.93
N PHE A 188 17.46 1.07 18.97
CA PHE A 188 16.02 0.89 19.19
C PHE A 188 15.55 1.73 20.37
N HIS A 189 15.31 3.01 20.11
CA HIS A 189 14.88 3.96 21.14
C HIS A 189 13.35 4.02 21.31
N GLY A 190 12.58 3.29 20.52
CA GLY A 190 11.12 3.44 20.49
C GLY A 190 10.68 4.65 19.66
N LEU A 191 9.44 5.10 19.86
CA LEU A 191 8.90 6.28 19.13
C LEU A 191 9.51 7.59 19.64
N GLN A 192 9.66 7.73 20.96
CA GLN A 192 10.20 8.93 21.62
C GLN A 192 11.34 8.61 22.59
N GLY A 193 11.42 7.35 23.05
CA GLY A 193 12.34 6.90 24.08
C GLY A 193 11.83 5.61 24.74
N PRO A 194 12.71 4.86 25.44
CA PRO A 194 12.29 3.72 26.23
C PRO A 194 11.50 4.18 27.46
N THR A 195 10.33 3.59 27.68
CA THR A 195 9.63 3.72 28.97
C THR A 195 10.25 2.76 29.96
N ILE A 196 10.62 3.22 31.15
CA ILE A 196 11.34 2.42 32.15
C ILE A 196 10.58 2.42 33.48
N CYS A 197 10.16 1.23 33.92
CA CYS A 197 9.41 1.01 35.16
C CYS A 197 10.19 0.09 36.10
N PRO A 198 10.17 0.32 37.42
CA PRO A 198 10.83 -0.56 38.38
C PRO A 198 10.14 -1.92 38.46
N VAL A 199 10.92 -2.99 38.58
CA VAL A 199 10.46 -4.37 38.75
C VAL A 199 11.00 -4.90 40.07
N PHE A 200 10.08 -5.09 41.01
CA PHE A 200 10.39 -5.58 42.34
C PHE A 200 10.49 -7.10 42.36
N SER A 201 11.55 -7.62 42.97
CA SER A 201 11.75 -9.04 43.16
C SER A 201 12.03 -9.34 44.63
N LYS A 202 11.61 -10.51 45.11
CA LYS A 202 11.86 -10.95 46.48
C LYS A 202 13.17 -11.73 46.52
N MET A 203 14.15 -11.24 47.28
CA MET A 203 15.40 -11.96 47.57
C MET A 203 15.61 -11.96 49.07
N ASN A 204 15.88 -13.14 49.65
CA ASN A 204 16.17 -13.31 51.07
C ASN A 204 15.15 -12.65 52.02
N GLY A 205 13.86 -12.70 51.67
CA GLY A 205 12.78 -12.14 52.50
C GLY A 205 12.53 -10.63 52.33
N SER A 206 13.43 -9.89 51.68
CA SER A 206 13.28 -8.46 51.40
C SER A 206 12.91 -8.19 49.95
N VAL A 207 12.16 -7.11 49.70
CA VAL A 207 11.81 -6.65 48.35
C VAL A 207 12.93 -5.76 47.84
N LEU A 208 13.50 -6.10 46.68
CA LEU A 208 14.59 -5.36 46.05
C LEU A 208 14.19 -4.88 44.65
N GLU A 209 14.56 -3.64 44.34
CA GLU A 209 14.44 -3.01 43.02
C GLU A 209 15.72 -3.25 42.22
N ASN A 210 15.87 -4.47 41.70
CA ASN A 210 17.07 -4.89 40.97
C ASN A 210 16.85 -5.04 39.45
N TYR A 211 15.61 -4.87 39.01
CA TYR A 211 15.21 -4.98 37.61
C TYR A 211 14.35 -3.80 37.22
N TYR A 212 14.34 -3.52 35.93
CA TYR A 212 13.49 -2.54 35.29
C TYR A 212 12.85 -3.16 34.06
N ALA A 213 11.56 -2.91 33.87
CA ALA A 213 10.82 -3.23 32.67
C ALA A 213 10.97 -2.06 31.69
N ILE A 214 11.44 -2.37 30.49
CA ILE A 214 11.63 -1.44 29.39
C ILE A 214 10.52 -1.68 28.40
N ILE A 215 9.88 -0.63 27.89
CA ILE A 215 8.87 -0.71 26.84
C ILE A 215 9.31 0.18 25.68
N ILE A 216 9.44 -0.39 24.48
CA ILE A 216 9.76 0.31 23.23
C ILE A 216 8.88 -0.19 22.09
N CYS A 217 8.59 0.68 21.11
CA CYS A 217 8.02 0.27 19.84
C CYS A 217 9.14 -0.11 18.86
N VAL A 218 8.99 -1.25 18.18
CA VAL A 218 9.96 -1.74 17.21
C VAL A 218 9.25 -2.17 15.93
N THR A 219 9.81 -1.78 14.78
CA THR A 219 9.31 -2.19 13.47
C THR A 219 9.43 -3.70 13.28
N LYS A 220 8.38 -4.35 12.75
CA LYS A 220 8.32 -5.83 12.61
C LYS A 220 9.55 -6.44 11.93
N HIS A 221 10.05 -5.82 10.86
CA HIS A 221 11.20 -6.32 10.11
C HIS A 221 12.54 -6.26 10.88
N ARG A 222 12.64 -5.43 11.92
CA ARG A 222 13.83 -5.29 12.78
C ARG A 222 13.69 -5.97 14.14
N LEU A 223 12.58 -6.67 14.39
CA LEU A 223 12.28 -7.28 15.69
C LEU A 223 13.42 -8.19 16.16
N TYR A 224 13.93 -9.05 15.27
CA TYR A 224 14.96 -10.01 15.62
C TYR A 224 16.27 -9.33 16.05
N ASP A 225 16.66 -8.26 15.37
CA ASP A 225 17.86 -7.49 15.72
C ASP A 225 17.68 -6.72 17.02
N ALA A 226 16.48 -6.18 17.27
CA ALA A 226 16.15 -5.56 18.55
C ALA A 226 16.28 -6.55 19.71
N VAL A 227 15.76 -7.77 19.55
CA VAL A 227 15.88 -8.82 20.57
C VAL A 227 17.36 -9.18 20.83
N LYS A 228 18.21 -9.28 19.80
CA LYS A 228 19.64 -9.54 19.98
C LYS A 228 20.33 -8.40 20.75
N GLN A 229 20.09 -7.16 20.38
CA GLN A 229 20.71 -6.00 21.02
C GLN A 229 20.25 -5.88 22.48
N LEU A 230 18.95 -6.05 22.76
CA LEU A 230 18.41 -6.09 24.12
C LEU A 230 19.06 -7.19 24.97
N ARG A 231 19.25 -8.40 24.42
CA ARG A 231 19.96 -9.48 25.13
C ARG A 231 21.42 -9.15 25.42
N LYS A 232 22.11 -8.49 24.48
CA LYS A 232 23.53 -8.11 24.64
C LYS A 232 23.73 -7.14 25.81
N ILE A 233 22.78 -6.25 26.06
CA ILE A 233 22.84 -5.26 27.16
C ILE A 233 22.29 -5.78 28.51
N GLY A 234 21.93 -7.07 28.59
CA GLY A 234 21.42 -7.72 29.81
C GLY A 234 19.90 -7.76 29.91
N GLY A 235 19.19 -7.50 28.82
CA GLY A 235 17.74 -7.67 28.71
C GLY A 235 17.34 -9.15 28.65
N SER A 236 16.28 -9.51 29.36
CA SER A 236 15.74 -10.86 29.48
C SER A 236 14.21 -10.81 29.56
N GLY A 237 13.54 -11.95 29.34
CA GLY A 237 12.07 -12.00 29.37
C GLY A 237 11.42 -11.06 28.36
N VAL A 238 11.94 -11.05 27.12
CA VAL A 238 11.45 -10.14 26.08
C VAL A 238 10.07 -10.58 25.60
N LEU A 239 9.05 -9.79 25.92
CA LEU A 239 7.68 -9.95 25.48
C LEU A 239 7.43 -9.09 24.25
N VAL A 240 6.68 -9.62 23.29
CA VAL A 240 6.35 -8.94 22.04
C VAL A 240 4.84 -9.00 21.85
N SER A 241 4.19 -7.86 21.66
CA SER A 241 2.75 -7.77 21.46
C SER A 241 2.40 -6.91 20.24
N PRO A 242 1.43 -7.33 19.40
CA PRO A 242 0.94 -6.51 18.29
C PRO A 242 0.14 -5.31 18.80
N LEU A 243 0.03 -4.29 17.95
CA LEU A 243 -0.75 -3.08 18.20
C LEU A 243 -1.93 -3.01 17.23
N THR A 244 -3.08 -2.55 17.71
CA THR A 244 -4.27 -2.31 16.87
C THR A 244 -4.23 -0.93 16.23
N TYR A 245 -3.87 0.09 17.02
CA TYR A 245 -3.79 1.50 16.60
C TYR A 245 -2.58 2.17 17.26
N ILE A 246 -1.93 3.06 16.53
CA ILE A 246 -0.98 4.04 17.06
C ILE A 246 -1.47 5.40 16.58
N PHE A 247 -2.17 6.12 17.46
CA PHE A 247 -2.52 7.52 17.21
C PHE A 247 -1.29 8.39 17.46
N ASP A 248 -1.08 9.33 16.55
CA ASP A 248 0.05 10.26 16.56
C ASP A 248 -0.49 11.63 16.13
N GLU A 249 0.37 12.54 15.69
CA GLU A 249 -0.05 13.81 15.08
C GLU A 249 -1.11 13.61 13.97
N GLU A 250 -1.95 14.63 13.83
CA GLU A 250 -3.07 14.63 12.89
C GLU A 250 -2.59 14.36 11.46
N PRO A 251 -3.25 13.44 10.72
CA PRO A 251 -2.96 13.15 9.34
C PRO A 251 -2.86 14.40 8.45
N PRO A 252 -1.77 14.62 7.69
CA PRO A 252 -1.72 15.68 6.68
C PRO A 252 -2.87 15.59 5.66
N ARG A 253 -3.36 14.37 5.42
CA ARG A 253 -4.51 14.09 4.55
C ARG A 253 -5.79 14.79 5.00
N TRP A 254 -5.98 14.99 6.31
CA TRP A 254 -7.13 15.71 6.81
C TRP A 254 -7.13 17.17 6.35
N ARG A 255 -5.98 17.85 6.46
CA ARG A 255 -5.83 19.22 5.95
C ARG A 255 -6.04 19.30 4.44
N MET A 256 -5.46 18.34 3.70
CA MET A 256 -5.67 18.26 2.25
C MET A 256 -7.15 18.05 1.87
N LEU A 257 -7.92 17.30 2.66
CA LEU A 257 -9.36 17.13 2.46
C LEU A 257 -10.09 18.47 2.67
N LEU A 258 -9.80 19.18 3.75
CA LEU A 258 -10.41 20.48 4.03
C LEU A 258 -10.11 21.51 2.93
N ASP A 259 -8.88 21.54 2.43
CA ASP A 259 -8.50 22.41 1.32
C ASP A 259 -9.31 22.11 0.04
N LYS A 260 -9.57 20.83 -0.25
CA LYS A 260 -10.42 20.42 -1.40
C LYS A 260 -11.91 20.73 -1.21
N LEU A 261 -12.38 20.81 0.03
CA LEU A 261 -13.77 21.18 0.34
C LEU A 261 -14.01 22.69 0.19
N ASN A 262 -12.98 23.50 0.47
CA ASN A 262 -13.05 24.96 0.41
C ASN A 262 -12.84 25.55 -1.00
N GLN A 263 -12.41 24.74 -1.97
CA GLN A 263 -12.31 25.07 -3.40
C GLN A 263 -13.64 24.85 -4.11
#